data_AF-A0A2V7HBJ2-F1
#
_entry.id   AF-A0A2V7HBJ2-F1
#
_cell.length_a   1.000
_cell.length_b   1.000
_cell.length_c   1.000
_cell.angle_alpha   90.00
_cell.angle_beta   90.00
_cell.angle_gamma   90.00
#
_symmetry.space_group_name_H-M   'P 1'
#
loop_
_entity.id
_entity.type
_entity.pdbx_description
1 polymer ?
#
loop_
_entity_poly.entity_id
_entity_poly.type
_entity_poly.pdbx_seq_one_letter_code
_entity_poly.pdbx_strand_id
1 'polypeptide(L)'
;MDLADRARGFLILHESADFCDDCLGKALGITAEQARTIVEGLAKSPAILRDRWTCKSCRQHAMVTRAVPNATFALGRRSRNRLGRTA
;
A
#
# COMPACT_ATOMS: atom_id res chain seq x y z
N MET A 1 7.28 -20.79 2.03
CA MET A 1 6.36 -19.64 2.13
C MET A 1 6.76 -18.67 1.03
N ASP A 2 5.83 -18.32 0.14
CA ASP A 2 6.11 -17.47 -1.01
C ASP A 2 6.38 -16.02 -0.60
N LEU A 3 7.20 -15.30 -1.36
CA LEU A 3 7.54 -13.91 -1.08
C LEU A 3 6.29 -13.01 -1.15
N ALA A 4 5.34 -13.32 -2.04
CA ALA A 4 4.08 -12.62 -2.15
C ALA A 4 3.19 -12.84 -0.91
N ASP A 5 3.17 -14.05 -0.35
CA ASP A 5 2.43 -14.34 0.89
C ASP A 5 3.02 -13.59 2.08
N ARG A 6 4.36 -13.48 2.18
CA ARG A 6 5.03 -12.68 3.22
C ARG A 6 4.70 -11.20 3.08
N ALA A 7 4.76 -10.65 1.87
CA ALA A 7 4.40 -9.26 1.61
C ALA A 7 2.93 -8.97 1.94
N ARG A 8 2.02 -9.87 1.54
CA ARG A 8 0.60 -9.77 1.85
C ARG A 8 0.34 -9.85 3.35
N GLY A 9 0.96 -10.82 4.03
CA GLY A 9 0.86 -10.96 5.49
C GLY A 9 1.36 -9.73 6.23
N PHE A 10 2.50 -9.17 5.81
CA PHE A 10 3.04 -7.93 6.38
C PHE A 10 2.07 -6.76 6.23
N LEU A 11 1.49 -6.56 5.03
CA LEU A 11 0.54 -5.48 4.79
C LEU A 11 -0.76 -5.66 5.60
N ILE A 12 -1.25 -6.89 5.76
CA ILE A 12 -2.44 -7.19 6.57
C ILE A 12 -2.17 -6.95 8.06
N LEU A 13 -1.03 -7.39 8.58
CA LEU A 13 -0.62 -7.15 9.97
C LEU A 13 -0.42 -5.66 10.27
N HIS A 14 -0.17 -4.86 9.23
CA HIS A 14 -0.05 -3.41 9.30
C HIS A 14 -1.21 -2.73 8.55
N GLU A 15 -2.42 -3.25 8.76
CA GLU A 15 -3.67 -2.67 8.33
C GLU A 15 -3.65 -1.13 8.47
N SER A 16 -3.99 -0.43 7.40
CA SER A 16 -4.01 1.05 7.30
C SER A 16 -2.66 1.77 7.26
N ALA A 17 -1.52 1.06 7.22
CA ALA A 17 -0.22 1.67 7.02
C ALA A 17 0.17 1.74 5.54
N ASP A 18 0.61 2.92 5.13
CA ASP A 18 1.11 3.20 3.78
C ASP A 18 2.63 2.95 3.70
N PHE A 19 3.09 2.02 2.86
CA PHE A 19 4.52 1.73 2.66
C PHE A 19 4.96 1.97 1.22
N CYS A 20 6.01 2.77 1.01
CA CYS A 20 6.66 2.85 -0.31
C CYS A 20 7.47 1.58 -0.59
N ASP A 21 7.84 1.37 -1.86
CA ASP A 21 8.56 0.17 -2.30
C ASP A 21 9.91 0.01 -1.59
N ASP A 22 10.63 1.10 -1.33
CA ASP A 22 11.89 1.08 -0.57
C ASP A 22 11.71 0.63 0.87
N CYS A 23 10.74 1.20 1.58
CA CYS A 23 10.46 0.84 2.98
C CYS A 23 9.88 -0.56 3.09
N LEU A 24 9.06 -0.97 2.13
CA LEU A 24 8.53 -2.33 2.05
C LEU A 24 9.65 -3.33 1.76
N GLY A 25 10.56 -3.01 0.83
CA GLY A 25 11.74 -3.82 0.54
C GLY A 25 12.62 -4.01 1.77
N LYS A 26 12.94 -2.93 2.49
CA LYS A 26 13.68 -2.99 3.75
C LYS A 26 13.00 -3.86 4.81
N ALA A 27 11.68 -3.75 4.96
CA ALA A 27 10.92 -4.54 5.93
C ALA A 27 10.89 -6.03 5.59
N LEU A 28 10.90 -6.38 4.30
CA LEU A 28 10.87 -7.75 3.80
C LEU A 28 12.25 -8.35 3.52
N GLY A 29 13.32 -7.55 3.63
CA GLY A 29 14.69 -7.96 3.31
C GLY A 29 14.95 -8.15 1.81
N ILE A 30 14.26 -7.40 0.97
CA ILE A 30 14.32 -7.48 -0.51
C ILE A 30 14.59 -6.11 -1.15
N THR A 31 14.88 -6.09 -2.44
CA THR A 31 15.06 -4.83 -3.18
C THR A 31 13.72 -4.12 -3.43
N ALA A 32 13.78 -2.80 -3.65
CA ALA A 32 12.59 -2.02 -4.01
C ALA A 32 11.94 -2.50 -5.32
N GLU A 33 12.74 -2.97 -6.28
CA GLU A 33 12.27 -3.53 -7.55
C GLU A 33 11.51 -4.84 -7.36
N GLN A 34 12.03 -5.72 -6.51
CA GLN A 34 11.35 -6.96 -6.13
C GLN A 34 10.06 -6.66 -5.38
N ALA A 35 10.09 -5.74 -4.41
CA ALA A 35 8.89 -5.29 -3.72
C ALA A 35 7.85 -4.80 -4.72
N ARG A 36 8.21 -3.89 -5.63
CA ARG A 36 7.34 -3.37 -6.68
C ARG A 36 6.68 -4.48 -7.51
N THR A 37 7.46 -5.46 -7.98
CA THR A 37 6.95 -6.58 -8.78
C THR A 37 5.89 -7.37 -8.03
N ILE A 38 6.14 -7.63 -6.75
CA ILE A 38 5.21 -8.36 -5.88
C ILE A 38 3.93 -7.56 -5.67
N VAL A 39 4.02 -6.27 -5.31
CA VAL A 39 2.82 -5.46 -5.06
C VAL A 39 2.04 -5.14 -6.33
N GLU A 40 2.67 -5.06 -7.50
CA GLU A 40 1.97 -5.00 -8.79
C GLU A 40 1.18 -6.30 -9.05
N GLY A 41 1.73 -7.45 -8.69
CA GLY A 41 1.01 -8.73 -8.71
C GLY A 41 -0.16 -8.79 -7.71
N LEU A 42 0.05 -8.26 -6.50
CA LEU A 42 -0.95 -8.24 -5.42
C LEU A 42 -2.07 -7.20 -5.64
N ALA A 43 -1.80 -6.11 -6.37
CA ALA A 43 -2.78 -5.05 -6.66
C ALA A 43 -3.98 -5.53 -7.49
N LYS A 44 -3.92 -6.75 -8.06
CA LYS A 44 -5.07 -7.43 -8.67
C LYS A 44 -6.14 -7.83 -7.63
N SER A 45 -5.77 -7.87 -6.34
CA SER A 45 -6.68 -8.19 -5.25
C SER A 45 -7.35 -6.94 -4.69
N PRO A 46 -8.67 -6.97 -4.43
CA PRO A 46 -9.38 -5.83 -3.82
C PRO A 46 -8.92 -5.52 -2.39
N ALA A 47 -8.14 -6.41 -1.76
CA ALA A 47 -7.59 -6.22 -0.43
C ALA A 47 -6.35 -5.31 -0.40
N ILE A 48 -5.75 -5.01 -1.54
CA ILE A 48 -4.51 -4.24 -1.63
C ILE A 48 -4.75 -3.01 -2.49
N LEU A 49 -4.44 -1.83 -1.95
CA LEU A 49 -4.51 -0.57 -2.69
C LEU A 49 -3.10 -0.01 -2.87
N ARG A 50 -2.84 0.47 -4.08
CA ARG A 50 -1.64 1.20 -4.43
C ARG A 50 -2.02 2.61 -4.91
N ASP A 51 -1.52 3.64 -4.24
CA ASP A 51 -1.83 5.03 -4.55
C ASP A 51 -0.64 5.94 -4.19
N ARG A 52 -0.67 7.21 -4.60
CA ARG A 52 0.32 8.20 -4.14
C ARG A 52 -0.08 8.75 -2.77
N TRP A 53 0.77 8.54 -1.78
CA TRP A 53 0.55 9.04 -0.42
C TRP A 53 1.86 9.20 0.34
N THR A 54 1.78 9.69 1.57
CA THR A 54 2.91 9.76 2.50
C THR A 54 3.18 8.37 3.09
N CYS A 55 4.39 7.86 2.90
CA CYS A 55 4.82 6.62 3.53
C CYS A 55 4.89 6.77 5.05
N LYS A 56 4.35 5.79 5.79
CA LYS A 56 4.39 5.73 7.26
C LYS A 56 5.83 5.68 7.80
N SER A 57 6.74 5.00 7.10
CA SER A 57 8.12 4.78 7.56
C SER A 57 9.05 5.95 7.20
N CYS A 58 9.18 6.32 5.92
CA CYS A 58 10.12 7.37 5.51
C CYS A 58 9.50 8.78 5.44
N ARG A 59 8.18 8.92 5.63
CA ARG A 59 7.43 10.19 5.55
C ARG A 59 7.50 10.91 4.20
N GLN A 60 8.09 10.29 3.17
CA GLN A 60 8.11 10.83 1.82
C GLN A 60 6.76 10.59 1.11
N HIS A 61 6.39 11.54 0.25
CA HIS A 61 5.21 11.41 -0.60
C HIS A 61 5.58 10.65 -1.88
N ALA A 62 5.18 9.39 -1.97
CA ALA A 62 5.59 8.45 -3.01
C ALA A 62 4.45 7.50 -3.40
N MET A 63 4.71 6.60 -4.35
CA MET A 63 3.80 5.47 -4.58
C MET A 63 3.89 4.53 -3.37
N VAL A 64 2.76 4.29 -2.72
CA VAL A 64 2.67 3.45 -1.52
C VAL A 64 1.70 2.30 -1.76
N THR A 65 1.89 1.23 -1.01
CA THR A 65 0.97 0.10 -0.93
C THR A 65 0.41 -0.01 0.48
N ARG A 66 -0.89 -0.28 0.60
CA ARG A 66 -1.56 -0.57 1.87
C ARG A 66 -2.54 -1.73 1.73
N ALA A 67 -2.75 -2.47 2.81
CA ALA A 67 -3.92 -3.33 2.92
C ALA A 67 -5.17 -2.50 3.23
N VAL A 68 -6.28 -2.83 2.57
CA VAL A 68 -7.59 -2.21 2.81
C VAL A 68 -8.34 -3.07 3.84
N PRO A 69 -8.62 -2.54 5.05
CA PRO A 69 -9.53 -3.21 5.97
C PRO A 69 -10.94 -3.05 5.44
N ASN A 70 -11.55 -4.17 5.01
CA ASN A 70 -12.82 -4.24 4.29
C ASN A 70 -12.81 -3.53 2.91
N ALA A 71 -13.10 -4.29 1.84
CA ALA A 71 -13.20 -3.79 0.47
C ALA A 71 -14.12 -2.55 0.31
N THR A 72 -15.07 -2.38 1.24
CA THR A 72 -15.99 -1.23 1.32
C THR A 72 -15.31 0.11 1.64
N PHE A 73 -14.15 0.12 2.31
CA PHE A 73 -13.50 1.35 2.80
C PHE A 73 -12.70 2.10 1.72
N ALA A 74 -12.30 1.43 0.63
CA ALA A 74 -11.49 2.01 -0.43
C ALA A 74 -12.20 3.15 -1.20
N LEU A 75 -13.53 3.13 -1.25
CA LEU A 75 -14.34 4.13 -1.96
C LEU A 75 -14.60 5.40 -1.14
N GLY A 76 -14.52 5.35 0.20
CA GLY A 76 -14.90 6.46 1.08
C GLY A 76 -13.84 7.56 1.29
N ARG A 77 -12.55 7.28 1.02
CA ARG A 77 -11.47 8.28 1.18
C ARG A 77 -11.08 9.01 -0.11
N ARG A 78 -11.31 8.41 -1.29
CA ARG A 78 -11.17 9.12 -2.57
C ARG A 78 -12.23 10.21 -2.75
N SER A 79 -13.40 10.06 -2.14
CA SER A 79 -14.48 11.05 -2.16
C SER A 79 -14.20 12.26 -1.25
N ARG A 80 -13.57 12.08 -0.07
CA ARG A 80 -13.26 13.22 0.82
C ARG A 80 -12.22 14.19 0.27
N ASN A 81 -11.24 13.71 -0.50
CA ASN A 81 -10.24 14.62 -1.10
C ASN A 81 -10.75 15.36 -2.36
N ARG A 82 -11.93 15.00 -2.89
CA ARG A 82 -12.53 15.71 -4.04
C ARG A 82 -13.61 16.73 -3.61
N LEU A 83 -14.12 16.67 -2.37
CA LEU A 83 -15.11 17.60 -1.84
C LEU A 83 -14.50 18.85 -1.16
N GLY A 84 -13.17 18.97 -1.08
CA GLY A 84 -12.50 20.19 -0.59
C GLY A 84 -12.10 21.18 -1.70
N ARG A 85 -12.54 20.95 -2.94
CA ARG A 85 -12.14 21.76 -4.11
C ARG A 85 -13.32 22.08 -5.03
N THR A 86 -14.42 22.51 -4.44
CA THR A 86 -15.46 23.31 -5.10
C THR A 86 -15.95 24.30 -4.06
N ALA A 87 -15.69 25.59 -4.36
CA ALA A 87 -16.27 26.83 -3.85
C ALA A 87 -17.10 26.79 -2.56
#